data_AF-A0A1C3XLF4-F1
#
_entry.id   AF-A0A1C3XLF4-F1
#
_cell.length_a   1.000
_cell.length_b   1.000
_cell.length_c   1.000
_cell.angle_alpha   90.00
_cell.angle_beta   90.00
_cell.angle_gamma   90.00
#
_symmetry.space_group_name_H-M   'P 1'
#
loop_
_entity.id
_entity.type
_entity.pdbx_description
1 polymer ?
#
loop_
_entity_poly.entity_id
_entity_poly.type
_entity_poly.pdbx_seq_one_letter_code
_entity_poly.pdbx_strand_id
1 'polypeptide(L)'
;MAQKVAAGAVGNTIVAMDADFDELLSDKIASPRVLYSYGYSWENDALTFASIETALERLIKTDAIPNHVSIAVANAYQGCLKKLLKFINVDFYLRQLKSSLFPRVSNGNFIKHLDQTGEPTIDLGPLRKCCLSTIAAIPRADRTSKPVTSIIDPQAYLQGHTLMFLVRKVVAYGVKLSGRNINLTEELLVQTVIPAFSDYGLTNDHLLRAHYTRMLESL
;
A
#
# COMPACT_ATOMS: atom_id res chain seq x y z
N MET A 1 -2.86 -22.91 -0.75
CA MET A 1 -2.18 -23.19 -2.04
C MET A 1 -0.66 -23.11 -1.88
N ALA A 2 -0.11 -21.98 -1.42
CA ALA A 2 1.34 -21.79 -1.22
C ALA A 2 2.04 -22.90 -0.42
N GLN A 3 1.48 -23.32 0.73
CA GLN A 3 2.04 -24.45 1.49
C GLN A 3 2.11 -25.77 0.70
N LYS A 4 1.14 -26.03 -0.19
CA LYS A 4 1.15 -27.23 -1.06
C LYS A 4 2.25 -27.14 -2.12
N VAL A 5 2.48 -25.96 -2.67
CA VAL A 5 3.57 -25.68 -3.62
C VAL A 5 4.93 -25.78 -2.94
N ALA A 6 5.07 -25.18 -1.76
CA ALA A 6 6.29 -25.26 -0.95
C ALA A 6 6.64 -26.70 -0.53
N ALA A 7 5.62 -27.52 -0.21
CA ALA A 7 5.80 -28.93 0.09
C ALA A 7 6.03 -29.82 -1.15
N GLY A 8 6.07 -29.27 -2.37
CA GLY A 8 6.27 -30.02 -3.61
C GLY A 8 5.07 -30.82 -4.10
N ALA A 9 3.92 -30.75 -3.42
CA ALA A 9 2.68 -31.43 -3.84
C ALA A 9 2.11 -30.87 -5.16
N VAL A 10 2.54 -29.66 -5.55
CA VAL A 10 2.28 -29.07 -6.87
C VAL A 10 3.62 -28.63 -7.45
N GLY A 11 4.12 -29.38 -8.45
CA GLY A 11 5.48 -29.24 -8.98
C GLY A 11 5.69 -28.14 -10.02
N ASN A 12 4.63 -27.80 -10.78
CA ASN A 12 4.71 -26.94 -11.97
C ASN A 12 4.04 -25.59 -11.73
N THR A 13 4.19 -25.03 -10.53
CA THR A 13 3.52 -23.79 -10.14
C THR A 13 4.43 -22.96 -9.24
N ILE A 14 4.47 -21.67 -9.51
CA ILE A 14 5.04 -20.63 -8.65
C ILE A 14 3.87 -19.83 -8.10
N VAL A 15 3.94 -19.45 -6.82
CA VAL A 15 2.90 -18.63 -6.17
C VAL A 15 3.49 -17.28 -5.83
N ALA A 16 2.85 -16.21 -6.32
CA ALA A 16 3.11 -14.85 -5.84
C ALA A 16 2.14 -14.51 -4.70
N MET A 17 2.66 -13.95 -3.62
CA MET A 17 1.94 -13.59 -2.41
C MET A 17 2.25 -12.15 -2.00
N ASP A 18 1.25 -11.49 -1.45
CA ASP A 18 1.49 -10.29 -0.65
C ASP A 18 2.19 -10.69 0.65
N ALA A 19 3.12 -9.84 1.11
CA ALA A 19 3.89 -10.11 2.32
C ALA A 19 3.06 -9.95 3.59
N ASP A 20 2.00 -9.14 3.64
CA ASP A 20 0.98 -9.13 4.70
C ASP A 20 1.48 -9.07 6.17
N PHE A 21 2.65 -8.45 6.41
CA PHE A 21 3.45 -8.47 7.66
C PHE A 21 4.17 -9.79 7.99
N ASP A 22 4.11 -10.82 7.14
CA ASP A 22 4.72 -12.14 7.33
C ASP A 22 6.19 -12.07 7.73
N GLU A 23 6.96 -11.10 7.23
CA GLU A 23 8.36 -10.91 7.63
C GLU A 23 8.49 -10.52 9.11
N LEU A 24 7.64 -9.62 9.58
CA LEU A 24 7.64 -9.13 10.95
C LEU A 24 6.99 -10.13 11.92
N LEU A 25 6.11 -10.98 11.41
CA LEU A 25 5.43 -12.03 12.17
C LEU A 25 6.15 -13.39 12.11
N SER A 26 7.21 -13.50 11.32
CA SER A 26 7.94 -14.75 11.05
C SER A 26 7.05 -15.85 10.42
N ASP A 27 6.08 -15.43 9.61
CA ASP A 27 5.11 -16.30 8.93
C ASP A 27 5.48 -16.58 7.46
N LYS A 28 6.60 -16.02 6.96
CA LYS A 28 7.06 -16.23 5.57
C LYS A 28 7.35 -17.71 5.29
N ILE A 29 6.83 -18.21 4.16
CA ILE A 29 7.09 -19.56 3.68
C ILE A 29 8.43 -19.56 2.93
N ALA A 30 9.44 -20.21 3.49
CA ALA A 30 10.73 -20.39 2.84
C ALA A 30 10.63 -21.43 1.71
N SER A 31 10.52 -20.97 0.47
CA SER A 31 10.49 -21.83 -0.72
C SER A 31 10.91 -21.04 -1.97
N PRO A 32 11.73 -21.60 -2.87
CA PRO A 32 12.06 -20.94 -4.14
C PRO A 32 10.84 -20.77 -5.06
N ARG A 33 9.73 -21.48 -4.79
CA ARG A 33 8.49 -21.39 -5.58
C ARG A 33 7.43 -20.48 -4.95
N VAL A 34 7.76 -19.77 -3.88
CA VAL A 34 6.89 -18.79 -3.23
C VAL A 34 7.57 -17.43 -3.29
N LEU A 35 6.98 -16.55 -4.08
CA LEU A 35 7.44 -15.20 -4.32
C LEU A 35 6.61 -14.24 -3.47
N TYR A 36 7.26 -13.27 -2.85
CA TYR A 36 6.60 -12.27 -2.01
C TYR A 36 6.78 -10.86 -2.57
N SER A 37 5.79 -9.99 -2.39
CA SER A 37 6.01 -8.54 -2.50
C SER A 37 7.14 -8.08 -1.58
N TYR A 38 7.77 -6.95 -1.90
CA TYR A 38 8.81 -6.37 -1.05
C TYR A 38 8.20 -5.70 0.17
N GLY A 39 7.23 -4.81 -0.05
CA GLY A 39 6.36 -4.24 0.97
C GLY A 39 5.19 -5.17 1.30
N TYR A 40 4.20 -4.61 2.01
CA TYR A 40 3.01 -5.34 2.47
C TYR A 40 2.27 -6.06 1.34
N SER A 41 2.15 -5.43 0.19
CA SER A 41 1.51 -5.95 -1.02
C SER A 41 2.14 -5.32 -2.25
N TRP A 42 1.82 -5.83 -3.45
CA TRP A 42 2.32 -5.26 -4.70
C TRP A 42 1.97 -3.76 -4.86
N GLU A 43 0.85 -3.30 -4.29
CA GLU A 43 0.47 -1.89 -4.30
C GLU A 43 1.52 -1.02 -3.59
N ASN A 44 2.10 -1.50 -2.49
CA ASN A 44 3.11 -0.76 -1.73
C ASN A 44 4.38 -0.57 -2.56
N ASP A 45 4.73 -1.59 -3.34
CA ASP A 45 5.89 -1.61 -4.23
C ASP A 45 5.65 -0.71 -5.44
N ALA A 46 4.46 -0.82 -6.06
CA ALA A 46 4.14 -0.13 -7.30
C ALA A 46 3.77 1.34 -7.10
N LEU A 47 3.02 1.68 -6.04
CA LEU A 47 2.46 3.02 -5.82
C LEU A 47 3.38 3.94 -5.01
N THR A 48 4.69 3.91 -5.29
CA THR A 48 5.62 4.91 -4.73
C THR A 48 5.28 6.31 -5.23
N PHE A 49 5.77 7.35 -4.54
CA PHE A 49 5.55 8.73 -5.00
C PHE A 49 6.14 8.97 -6.40
N ALA A 50 7.29 8.36 -6.73
CA ALA A 50 7.87 8.44 -8.06
C ALA A 50 6.92 7.85 -9.12
N SER A 51 6.35 6.67 -8.87
CA SER A 51 5.35 6.08 -9.78
C SER A 51 4.09 6.93 -9.90
N ILE A 52 3.65 7.57 -8.82
CA ILE A 52 2.51 8.49 -8.80
C ILE A 52 2.78 9.71 -9.68
N GLU A 53 3.98 10.29 -9.55
CA GLU A 53 4.42 11.44 -10.33
C GLU A 53 4.45 11.10 -11.83
N THR A 54 5.12 10.01 -12.21
CA THR A 54 5.13 9.55 -13.62
C THR A 54 3.74 9.19 -14.14
N ALA A 55 2.89 8.55 -13.33
CA ALA A 55 1.52 8.27 -13.73
C ALA A 55 0.73 9.57 -13.99
N LEU A 56 0.94 10.59 -13.15
CA LEU A 56 0.31 11.88 -13.30
C LEU A 56 0.81 12.62 -14.57
N GLU A 57 2.11 12.58 -14.88
CA GLU A 57 2.69 13.10 -16.13
C GLU A 57 1.97 12.53 -17.37
N ARG A 58 1.82 11.21 -17.39
CA ARG A 58 1.15 10.48 -18.46
C ARG A 58 -0.33 10.87 -18.59
N LEU A 59 -1.03 10.97 -17.46
CA LEU A 59 -2.45 11.32 -17.45
C LEU A 59 -2.71 12.74 -17.94
N ILE A 60 -1.87 13.71 -17.55
CA ILE A 60 -2.04 15.12 -17.95
C ILE A 60 -1.38 15.47 -19.29
N LYS A 61 -0.62 14.50 -19.85
CA LYS A 61 0.11 14.57 -21.12
C LYS A 61 1.18 15.66 -21.12
N THR A 62 2.08 15.58 -20.14
CA THR A 62 3.24 16.46 -20.01
C THR A 62 4.50 15.65 -19.81
N ASP A 63 5.66 16.19 -20.20
CA ASP A 63 6.97 15.58 -19.93
C ASP A 63 7.45 15.85 -18.50
N ALA A 64 6.91 16.88 -17.85
CA ALA A 64 7.20 17.21 -16.47
C ALA A 64 5.99 17.87 -15.81
N ILE A 65 5.66 17.46 -14.58
CA ILE A 65 4.59 18.09 -13.79
C ILE A 65 5.02 19.48 -13.33
N PRO A 66 4.14 20.50 -13.39
CA PRO A 66 4.42 21.81 -12.81
C PRO A 66 4.78 21.69 -11.33
N ASN A 67 5.86 22.36 -10.89
CA ASN A 67 6.40 22.24 -9.53
C ASN A 67 5.35 22.41 -8.42
N HIS A 68 4.42 23.36 -8.58
CA HIS A 68 3.36 23.60 -7.60
C HIS A 68 2.38 22.40 -7.47
N VAL A 69 2.12 21.68 -8.56
CA VAL A 69 1.30 20.46 -8.55
C VAL A 69 2.05 19.32 -7.87
N SER A 70 3.31 19.08 -8.25
CA SER A 70 4.14 18.02 -7.64
C SER A 70 4.25 18.20 -6.12
N ILE A 71 4.58 19.41 -5.66
CA ILE A 71 4.67 19.75 -4.22
C ILE A 71 3.31 19.53 -3.52
N ALA A 72 2.21 19.97 -4.11
CA ALA A 72 0.88 19.82 -3.51
C ALA A 72 0.48 18.34 -3.38
N VAL A 73 0.72 17.55 -4.43
CA VAL A 73 0.43 16.10 -4.46
C VAL A 73 1.32 15.36 -3.46
N ALA A 74 2.61 15.67 -3.41
CA ALA A 74 3.55 15.09 -2.43
C ALA A 74 3.11 15.35 -1.00
N ASN A 75 2.77 16.62 -0.68
CA ASN A 75 2.33 17.02 0.65
C ASN A 75 1.02 16.34 1.04
N ALA A 76 0.05 16.28 0.13
CA ALA A 76 -1.22 15.62 0.38
C ALA A 76 -1.04 14.11 0.63
N TYR A 77 -0.19 13.47 -0.16
CA TYR A 77 0.12 12.04 -0.03
C TYR A 77 0.81 11.72 1.30
N GLN A 78 1.92 12.39 1.58
CA GLN A 78 2.70 12.20 2.81
C GLN A 78 1.90 12.60 4.05
N GLY A 79 1.09 13.66 3.96
CA GLY A 79 0.19 14.07 5.02
C GLY A 79 -0.86 13.01 5.36
N CYS A 80 -1.40 12.32 4.36
CA CYS A 80 -2.32 11.19 4.56
C CYS A 80 -1.62 9.99 5.18
N LEU A 81 -0.48 9.58 4.62
CA LEU A 81 0.31 8.45 5.14
C LEU A 81 0.72 8.64 6.61
N LYS A 82 1.18 9.85 6.96
CA LYS A 82 1.54 10.21 8.35
C LYS A 82 0.36 10.07 9.31
N LYS A 83 -0.85 10.44 8.89
CA LYS A 83 -2.07 10.26 9.70
C LYS A 83 -2.44 8.79 9.88
N LEU A 84 -2.14 7.95 8.88
CA LEU A 84 -2.43 6.52 8.90
C LEU A 84 -1.40 5.69 9.69
N LEU A 85 -0.17 6.19 9.88
CA LEU A 85 0.91 5.45 10.55
C LEU A 85 0.52 4.83 11.90
N LYS A 86 -0.22 5.56 12.73
CA LYS A 86 -0.71 5.03 14.02
C LYS A 86 -1.65 3.83 13.82
N PHE A 87 -2.49 3.86 12.79
CA PHE A 87 -3.47 2.81 12.50
C PHE A 87 -2.82 1.61 11.82
N ILE A 88 -1.75 1.81 11.05
CA ILE A 88 -0.90 0.74 10.53
C ILE A 88 -0.25 -0.03 11.69
N ASN A 89 0.30 0.68 12.67
CA ASN A 89 0.84 0.03 13.88
C ASN A 89 -0.24 -0.70 14.70
N VAL A 90 -1.48 -0.17 14.75
CA VAL A 90 -2.60 -0.89 15.37
C VAL A 90 -2.96 -2.14 14.57
N ASP A 91 -3.00 -2.06 13.24
CA ASP A 91 -3.27 -3.23 12.39
C ASP A 91 -2.20 -4.31 12.55
N PHE A 92 -0.92 -3.93 12.58
CA PHE A 92 0.19 -4.83 12.86
C PHE A 92 0.03 -5.57 14.20
N TYR A 93 -0.31 -4.84 15.27
CA TYR A 93 -0.62 -5.46 16.56
C TYR A 93 -1.84 -6.39 16.48
N LEU A 94 -2.90 -5.97 15.79
CA LEU A 94 -4.09 -6.81 15.62
C LEU A 94 -3.80 -8.09 14.84
N ARG A 95 -2.86 -8.06 13.88
CA ARG A 95 -2.41 -9.23 13.13
C ARG A 95 -1.70 -10.25 14.02
N GLN A 96 -0.90 -9.81 15.00
CA GLN A 96 -0.38 -10.71 16.05
C GLN A 96 -1.49 -11.40 16.84
N LEU A 97 -2.62 -10.73 17.02
CA LEU A 97 -3.82 -11.25 17.66
C LEU A 97 -4.76 -11.97 16.68
N LYS A 98 -4.29 -12.36 15.50
CA LYS A 98 -5.06 -13.05 14.44
C LYS A 98 -6.31 -12.27 13.99
N SER A 99 -6.23 -10.96 14.03
CA SER A 99 -7.27 -10.01 13.64
C SER A 99 -6.69 -8.96 12.68
N SER A 100 -7.52 -8.04 12.18
CA SER A 100 -7.05 -6.93 11.34
C SER A 100 -8.04 -5.77 11.38
N LEU A 101 -7.52 -4.56 11.25
CA LEU A 101 -8.24 -3.30 11.20
C LEU A 101 -8.77 -3.01 9.79
N PHE A 102 -7.90 -2.95 8.78
CA PHE A 102 -8.23 -2.39 7.46
C PHE A 102 -9.34 -3.15 6.70
N PRO A 103 -9.39 -4.50 6.69
CA PRO A 103 -10.51 -5.23 6.08
C PRO A 103 -11.87 -4.90 6.70
N ARG A 104 -11.89 -4.35 7.93
CA ARG A 104 -13.11 -4.03 8.69
C ARG A 104 -13.50 -2.57 8.57
N VAL A 105 -12.62 -1.70 8.09
CA VAL A 105 -12.93 -0.30 7.82
C VAL A 105 -13.31 -0.20 6.35
N SER A 106 -14.61 -0.28 6.07
CA SER A 106 -15.25 -0.21 4.75
C SER A 106 -14.38 0.46 3.66
N ASN A 107 -13.86 -0.33 2.70
CA ASN A 107 -13.14 0.02 1.45
C ASN A 107 -12.66 1.48 1.30
N GLY A 108 -11.87 1.99 2.25
CA GLY A 108 -11.32 3.36 2.15
C GLY A 108 -12.31 4.51 2.39
N ASN A 109 -13.49 4.29 2.97
CA ASN A 109 -14.48 5.36 3.25
C ASN A 109 -13.97 6.47 4.19
N PHE A 110 -12.92 6.20 4.96
CA PHE A 110 -12.24 7.21 5.79
C PHE A 110 -11.31 8.11 4.97
N ILE A 111 -11.02 7.76 3.73
CA ILE A 111 -10.27 8.59 2.80
C ILE A 111 -11.28 9.49 2.08
N LYS A 112 -11.33 10.75 2.49
CA LYS A 112 -12.21 11.79 1.97
C LYS A 112 -11.43 12.73 1.06
N HIS A 113 -12.11 13.72 0.52
CA HIS A 113 -11.51 14.86 -0.15
C HIS A 113 -12.19 16.14 0.34
N LEU A 114 -11.48 17.26 0.29
CA LEU A 114 -12.08 18.57 0.52
C LEU A 114 -12.89 18.98 -0.71
N ASP A 115 -14.16 19.38 -0.53
CA ASP A 115 -15.07 19.65 -1.66
C ASP A 115 -14.54 20.74 -2.61
N GLN A 116 -13.89 21.76 -2.06
CA GLN A 116 -13.37 22.91 -2.80
C GLN A 116 -12.12 22.52 -3.61
N THR A 117 -11.10 22.00 -2.94
CA THR A 117 -9.78 21.75 -3.54
C THR A 117 -9.69 20.38 -4.21
N GLY A 118 -10.47 19.41 -3.77
CA GLY A 118 -10.30 17.99 -4.12
C GLY A 118 -9.14 17.31 -3.40
N GLU A 119 -8.48 18.02 -2.46
CA GLU A 119 -7.33 17.50 -1.73
C GLU A 119 -7.74 16.32 -0.84
N PRO A 120 -7.02 15.18 -0.88
CA PRO A 120 -7.35 14.02 -0.07
C PRO A 120 -7.14 14.27 1.42
N THR A 121 -8.03 13.73 2.25
CA THR A 121 -7.96 13.84 3.71
C THR A 121 -8.34 12.52 4.37
N ILE A 122 -7.89 12.33 5.61
CA ILE A 122 -8.16 11.13 6.41
C ILE A 122 -9.10 11.50 7.55
N ASP A 123 -10.30 10.93 7.54
CA ASP A 123 -11.24 10.94 8.66
C ASP A 123 -10.84 9.88 9.69
N LEU A 124 -10.37 10.33 10.85
CA LEU A 124 -9.90 9.46 11.92
C LEU A 124 -11.06 8.84 12.74
N GLY A 125 -12.28 9.37 12.63
CA GLY A 125 -13.43 8.92 13.40
C GLY A 125 -13.76 7.44 13.16
N PRO A 126 -14.04 7.03 11.90
CA PRO A 126 -14.31 5.64 11.54
C PRO A 126 -13.16 4.70 11.93
N LEU A 127 -11.91 5.12 11.72
CA LEU A 127 -10.72 4.34 12.08
C LEU A 127 -10.65 4.09 13.59
N ARG A 128 -10.82 5.13 14.41
CA ARG A 128 -10.82 5.03 15.88
C ARG A 128 -11.95 4.11 16.38
N LYS A 129 -13.16 4.28 15.84
CA LYS A 129 -14.32 3.44 16.19
C LYS A 129 -14.04 1.97 15.88
N CYS A 130 -13.51 1.68 14.69
CA CYS A 130 -13.19 0.32 14.27
C CYS A 130 -12.04 -0.30 15.11
N CYS A 131 -11.03 0.50 15.47
CA CYS A 131 -9.96 0.04 16.38
C CYS A 131 -10.54 -0.42 17.71
N LEU A 132 -11.38 0.42 18.34
CA LEU A 132 -11.98 0.12 19.63
C LEU A 132 -12.87 -1.12 19.56
N SER A 133 -13.73 -1.23 18.54
CA SER A 133 -14.60 -2.39 18.37
C SER A 133 -13.81 -3.67 18.11
N THR A 134 -12.74 -3.59 17.30
CA THR A 134 -11.91 -4.74 16.94
C THR A 134 -11.12 -5.25 18.14
N ILE A 135 -10.54 -4.36 18.96
CA ILE A 135 -9.87 -4.76 20.19
C ILE A 135 -10.87 -5.31 21.22
N ALA A 136 -12.05 -4.69 21.35
CA ALA A 136 -13.08 -5.15 22.28
C ALA A 136 -13.56 -6.57 21.97
N ALA A 137 -13.61 -6.95 20.70
CA ALA A 137 -14.00 -8.29 20.26
C ALA A 137 -12.95 -9.38 20.57
N ILE A 138 -11.70 -9.01 20.87
CA ILE A 138 -10.65 -9.97 21.23
C ILE A 138 -10.75 -10.28 22.74
N PRO A 139 -10.90 -11.56 23.13
CA PRO A 139 -10.94 -11.97 24.53
C PRO A 139 -9.74 -11.44 25.31
N ARG A 140 -9.95 -10.99 26.55
CA ARG A 140 -8.86 -10.40 27.36
C ARG A 140 -7.70 -11.37 27.58
N ALA A 141 -7.98 -12.67 27.68
CA ALA A 141 -6.97 -13.71 27.85
C ALA A 141 -6.05 -13.86 26.62
N ASP A 142 -6.55 -13.51 25.42
CA ASP A 142 -5.82 -13.63 24.17
C ASP A 142 -5.00 -12.37 23.84
N ARG A 143 -5.17 -11.28 24.61
CA ARG A 143 -4.46 -10.03 24.38
C ARG A 143 -3.03 -10.14 24.90
N THR A 144 -2.07 -10.07 24.00
CA THR A 144 -0.65 -10.07 24.31
C THR A 144 -0.13 -8.65 24.60
N SER A 145 1.14 -8.54 25.01
CA SER A 145 1.83 -7.25 24.99
C SER A 145 1.91 -6.70 23.57
N LYS A 146 2.02 -5.38 23.47
CA LYS A 146 2.29 -4.71 22.18
C LYS A 146 3.61 -5.21 21.58
N PRO A 147 3.75 -5.19 20.24
CA PRO A 147 5.01 -5.51 19.59
C PRO A 147 6.11 -4.55 20.07
N VAL A 148 7.33 -5.07 20.21
CA VAL A 148 8.52 -4.27 20.51
C VAL A 148 8.88 -3.38 19.32
N THR A 149 8.71 -3.91 18.11
CA THR A 149 8.94 -3.19 16.86
C THR A 149 7.73 -2.31 16.53
N SER A 150 7.99 -1.12 15.99
CA SER A 150 6.97 -0.24 15.44
C SER A 150 7.25 0.00 13.96
N ILE A 151 6.19 0.03 13.16
CA ILE A 151 6.23 0.45 11.77
C ILE A 151 6.56 1.95 11.74
N ILE A 152 7.58 2.31 10.97
CA ILE A 152 7.99 3.71 10.74
C ILE A 152 7.70 4.18 9.32
N ASP A 153 7.64 3.26 8.36
CA ASP A 153 7.33 3.55 6.97
C ASP A 153 5.86 3.20 6.67
N PRO A 154 4.96 4.20 6.62
CA PRO A 154 3.57 3.94 6.30
C PRO A 154 3.37 3.50 4.84
N GLN A 155 4.25 3.88 3.91
CA GLN A 155 4.12 3.50 2.50
C GLN A 155 4.33 2.00 2.33
N ALA A 156 5.38 1.45 2.94
CA ALA A 156 5.71 0.04 2.80
C ALA A 156 4.70 -0.90 3.46
N TYR A 157 3.91 -0.41 4.43
CA TYR A 157 3.12 -1.26 5.34
C TYR A 157 1.63 -0.96 5.41
N LEU A 158 1.12 0.01 4.64
CA LEU A 158 -0.32 0.23 4.53
C LEU A 158 -0.98 -0.90 3.72
N GLN A 159 -2.16 -1.36 4.12
CA GLN A 159 -2.90 -2.38 3.38
C GLN A 159 -3.15 -1.95 1.93
N GLY A 160 -2.84 -2.84 0.97
CA GLY A 160 -2.77 -2.55 -0.46
C GLY A 160 -3.99 -1.84 -1.05
N HIS A 161 -5.20 -2.37 -0.86
CA HIS A 161 -6.40 -1.69 -1.36
C HIS A 161 -6.61 -0.31 -0.72
N THR A 162 -6.33 -0.15 0.58
CA THR A 162 -6.39 1.17 1.24
C THR A 162 -5.42 2.16 0.58
N LEU A 163 -4.21 1.70 0.27
CA LEU A 163 -3.22 2.50 -0.45
C LEU A 163 -3.72 2.84 -1.86
N MET A 164 -4.27 1.88 -2.60
CA MET A 164 -4.87 2.10 -3.92
C MET A 164 -5.97 3.18 -3.88
N PHE A 165 -6.87 3.10 -2.89
CA PHE A 165 -7.90 4.12 -2.68
C PHE A 165 -7.32 5.51 -2.41
N LEU A 166 -6.28 5.60 -1.57
CA LEU A 166 -5.59 6.85 -1.28
C LEU A 166 -4.95 7.43 -2.54
N VAL A 167 -4.17 6.62 -3.25
CA VAL A 167 -3.44 7.06 -4.44
C VAL A 167 -4.37 7.51 -5.54
N ARG A 168 -5.51 6.83 -5.73
CA ARG A 168 -6.54 7.29 -6.66
C ARG A 168 -7.04 8.70 -6.32
N LYS A 169 -7.25 9.02 -5.04
CA LYS A 169 -7.65 10.37 -4.63
C LYS A 169 -6.53 11.40 -4.82
N VAL A 170 -5.29 11.01 -4.52
CA VAL A 170 -4.08 11.84 -4.70
C VAL A 170 -3.85 12.18 -6.18
N VAL A 171 -3.91 11.19 -7.07
CA VAL A 171 -3.76 11.40 -8.52
C VAL A 171 -4.91 12.22 -9.08
N ALA A 172 -6.16 11.94 -8.68
CA ALA A 172 -7.31 12.76 -9.08
C ALA A 172 -7.16 14.23 -8.67
N TYR A 173 -6.61 14.48 -7.48
CA TYR A 173 -6.27 15.83 -7.02
C TYR A 173 -5.20 16.48 -7.91
N GLY A 174 -4.11 15.78 -8.24
CA GLY A 174 -3.08 16.29 -9.15
C GLY A 174 -3.60 16.59 -10.56
N VAL A 175 -4.47 15.73 -11.11
CA VAL A 175 -5.14 15.94 -12.40
C VAL A 175 -5.98 17.22 -12.36
N LYS A 176 -6.77 17.42 -11.29
CA LYS A 176 -7.60 18.61 -11.10
C LYS A 176 -6.77 19.88 -10.98
N LEU A 177 -5.67 19.87 -10.21
CA LEU A 177 -4.75 21.01 -10.10
C LEU A 177 -4.12 21.37 -11.45
N SER A 178 -3.93 20.38 -12.32
CA SER A 178 -3.41 20.58 -13.68
C SER A 178 -4.47 21.08 -14.67
N GLY A 179 -5.68 21.40 -14.22
CA GLY A 179 -6.78 21.87 -15.07
C GLY A 179 -7.39 20.80 -15.99
N ARG A 180 -7.06 19.52 -15.76
CA ARG A 180 -7.61 18.39 -16.53
C ARG A 180 -8.83 17.82 -15.80
N ASN A 181 -9.76 17.25 -16.57
CA ASN A 181 -10.91 16.52 -16.04
C ASN A 181 -10.86 15.08 -16.57
N ILE A 182 -10.34 14.16 -15.76
CA ILE A 182 -10.21 12.74 -16.10
C ILE A 182 -10.97 11.94 -15.07
N ASN A 183 -11.84 11.05 -15.54
CA ASN A 183 -12.48 10.07 -14.67
C ASN A 183 -11.48 8.96 -14.32
N LEU A 184 -10.80 9.11 -13.18
CA LEU A 184 -9.77 8.16 -12.76
C LEU A 184 -10.41 6.91 -12.14
N THR A 185 -10.53 5.86 -12.95
CA THR A 185 -10.89 4.51 -12.47
C THR A 185 -9.67 3.83 -11.84
N GLU A 186 -9.92 2.78 -11.05
CA GLU A 186 -8.83 1.94 -10.51
C GLU A 186 -8.03 1.28 -11.64
N GLU A 187 -8.73 0.72 -12.63
CA GLU A 187 -8.08 0.11 -13.80
C GLU A 187 -7.17 1.09 -14.54
N LEU A 188 -7.62 2.34 -14.77
CA LEU A 188 -6.79 3.36 -15.42
C LEU A 188 -5.56 3.72 -14.57
N LEU A 189 -5.71 3.76 -13.24
CA LEU A 189 -4.58 4.00 -12.34
C LEU A 189 -3.58 2.85 -12.42
N VAL A 190 -4.05 1.60 -12.38
CA VAL A 190 -3.18 0.42 -12.49
C VAL A 190 -2.44 0.39 -13.84
N GLN A 191 -3.13 0.66 -14.94
CA GLN A 191 -2.54 0.71 -16.28
C GLN A 191 -1.47 1.79 -16.44
N THR A 192 -1.56 2.88 -15.68
CA THR A 192 -0.57 3.97 -15.73
C THR A 192 0.59 3.78 -14.77
N VAL A 193 0.33 3.19 -13.59
CA VAL A 193 1.33 2.95 -12.54
C VAL A 193 2.21 1.75 -12.83
N ILE A 194 1.70 0.62 -13.32
CA ILE A 194 2.52 -0.58 -13.54
C ILE A 194 3.71 -0.31 -14.49
N PRO A 195 3.52 0.36 -15.65
CA PRO A 195 4.67 0.69 -16.48
C PRO A 195 5.57 1.74 -15.80
N ALA A 196 5.02 2.69 -15.04
CA ALA A 196 5.82 3.69 -14.32
C ALA A 196 6.73 3.05 -13.25
N PHE A 197 6.20 2.07 -12.54
CA PHE A 197 6.94 1.24 -11.60
C PHE A 197 8.06 0.46 -12.29
N SER A 198 7.78 -0.12 -13.47
CA SER A 198 8.76 -0.88 -14.23
C SER A 198 9.90 0.03 -14.74
N ASP A 199 9.56 1.21 -15.24
CA ASP A 199 10.51 2.15 -15.83
C ASP A 199 11.36 2.86 -14.75
N TYR A 200 10.74 3.27 -13.64
CA TYR A 200 11.36 4.15 -12.64
C TYR A 200 11.49 3.51 -11.26
N GLY A 201 10.47 2.80 -10.79
CA GLY A 201 10.46 2.18 -9.45
C GLY A 201 11.60 1.17 -9.29
N LEU A 202 11.68 0.19 -10.20
CA LEU A 202 12.74 -0.81 -10.19
C LEU A 202 14.13 -0.24 -10.51
N THR A 203 14.20 0.87 -11.24
CA THR A 203 15.48 1.48 -11.62
C THR A 203 16.09 2.29 -10.47
N ASN A 204 15.25 3.02 -9.73
CA ASN A 204 15.68 4.01 -8.74
C ASN A 204 15.76 3.45 -7.30
N ASP A 205 15.00 2.41 -6.96
CA ASP A 205 15.08 1.76 -5.65
C ASP A 205 15.93 0.48 -5.70
N HIS A 206 17.16 0.61 -5.21
CA HIS A 206 18.12 -0.49 -5.18
C HIS A 206 17.69 -1.68 -4.30
N LEU A 207 16.93 -1.45 -3.23
CA LEU A 207 16.47 -2.51 -2.32
C LEU A 207 15.34 -3.29 -2.99
N LEU A 208 14.38 -2.57 -3.55
CA LEU A 208 13.27 -3.14 -4.30
C LEU A 208 13.77 -3.94 -5.51
N ARG A 209 14.71 -3.37 -6.28
CA ARG A 209 15.36 -4.08 -7.39
C ARG A 209 16.07 -5.34 -6.91
N ALA A 210 16.89 -5.24 -5.87
CA ALA A 210 17.62 -6.38 -5.33
C ALA A 210 16.67 -7.48 -4.83
N HIS A 211 15.52 -7.11 -4.25
CA HIS A 211 14.49 -8.05 -3.84
C HIS A 211 13.96 -8.86 -5.04
N TYR A 212 13.49 -8.19 -6.09
CA TYR A 212 12.95 -8.88 -7.27
C TYR A 212 14.03 -9.60 -8.08
N THR A 213 15.26 -9.09 -8.17
CA THR A 213 16.36 -9.79 -8.84
C THR A 213 16.70 -11.11 -8.13
N ARG A 214 16.92 -11.09 -6.81
CA ARG A 214 17.21 -12.31 -6.04
C ARG A 214 16.07 -13.33 -6.14
N MET A 215 14.84 -12.84 -6.13
CA MET A 215 13.65 -13.67 -6.23
C MET A 215 13.58 -14.38 -7.58
N LEU A 216 13.84 -13.67 -8.68
CA LEU A 216 13.83 -14.23 -10.03
C LEU A 216 15.03 -15.15 -10.30
N GLU A 217 16.20 -14.88 -9.70
CA GLU A 217 17.39 -15.75 -9.77
C GLU A 217 17.18 -17.10 -9.07
N SER A 218 16.20 -17.19 -8.17
CA SER A 218 15.87 -18.40 -7.41
C SER A 218 14.85 -19.32 -8.08
N LEU A 219 14.29 -18.91 -9.23
CA LEU A 219 13.32 -19.66 -10.04
C LEU A 219 14.01 -20.63 -10.99
#